data_AF-A0A3R6YKY0-F1
#
_entry.id   AF-A0A3R6YKY0-F1
#
_cell.length_a   1.000
_cell.length_b   1.000
_cell.length_c   1.000
_cell.angle_alpha   90.00
_cell.angle_beta   90.00
_cell.angle_gamma   90.00
#
_symmetry.space_group_name_H-M   'P 1'
#
loop_
_entity.id
_entity.type
_entity.pdbx_description
1 polymer ?
#
loop_
_entity_poly.entity_id
_entity_poly.type
_entity_poly.pdbx_seq_one_letter_code
_entity_poly.pdbx_strand_id
1 'polypeptide(L)'
;TLDTNSNYLSKFLFGRGVDVVRISVIPDEEDAKAFDVPLEVHEPTKEALRQYLVADHRGHDLNDDRLRMVTFPQGCDVLTTSTWVPIVKMQNVYVLPGIPRLMKQMIESNVDHFKGIPIHQAIARTKKLEGSIAAPLKAVAKDFPSVMIGSYVNLKEDNVAFEDRAYNVQVTLYSRVGDDIRAALPAAVAAIEGWVHEDVEVA
;
A
#
# COMPACT_ATOMS: atom_id res chain seq x y z
N THR A 1 -16.55 -11.55 -4.83
CA THR A 1 -16.27 -10.20 -5.39
C THR A 1 -14.77 -9.99 -5.34
N LEU A 2 -14.12 -9.51 -6.40
CA LEU A 2 -12.67 -9.25 -6.37
C LEU A 2 -12.42 -8.08 -5.41
N ASP A 3 -11.62 -8.30 -4.37
CA ASP A 3 -11.22 -7.23 -3.45
C ASP A 3 -10.23 -6.28 -4.14
N THR A 4 -10.79 -5.23 -4.74
CA THR A 4 -10.02 -4.17 -5.40
C THR A 4 -9.47 -3.14 -4.41
N ASN A 5 -10.01 -3.11 -3.19
CA ASN A 5 -9.63 -2.15 -2.18
C ASN A 5 -8.27 -2.47 -1.61
N SER A 6 -8.07 -3.70 -1.17
CA SER A 6 -6.81 -4.14 -0.54
C SER A 6 -5.63 -4.03 -1.50
N ASN A 7 -5.84 -4.38 -2.78
CA ASN A 7 -4.79 -4.25 -3.79
C ASN A 7 -4.39 -2.79 -4.04
N TYR A 8 -5.37 -1.92 -4.28
CA TYR A 8 -5.10 -0.49 -4.46
C TYR A 8 -4.42 0.11 -3.23
N LEU A 9 -4.95 -0.17 -2.03
CA LEU A 9 -4.44 0.37 -0.78
C LEU A 9 -2.99 -0.04 -0.54
N SER A 10 -2.68 -1.33 -0.73
CA SER A 10 -1.32 -1.85 -0.56
C SER A 10 -0.34 -1.19 -1.53
N LYS A 11 -0.73 -1.07 -2.81
CA LYS A 11 0.11 -0.42 -3.82
C LYS A 11 0.32 1.06 -3.52
N PHE A 12 -0.75 1.78 -3.16
CA PHE A 12 -0.70 3.20 -2.82
C PHE A 12 0.21 3.45 -1.61
N LEU A 13 0.03 2.68 -0.52
CA LEU A 13 0.82 2.84 0.69
C LEU A 13 2.28 2.46 0.48
N PHE A 14 2.56 1.40 -0.27
CA PHE A 14 3.92 1.00 -0.63
C PHE A 14 4.68 2.10 -1.39
N GLY A 15 4.05 2.70 -2.42
CA GLY A 15 4.64 3.84 -3.15
C GLY A 15 4.79 5.12 -2.31
N ARG A 16 4.27 5.11 -1.08
CA ARG A 16 4.51 6.19 -0.10
C ARG A 16 5.42 5.77 1.03
N GLY A 17 6.07 4.61 0.91
CA GLY A 17 7.01 4.08 1.89
C GLY A 17 6.37 3.49 3.13
N VAL A 18 5.06 3.26 3.13
CA VAL A 18 4.30 2.74 4.28
C VAL A 18 4.15 1.23 4.16
N ASP A 19 4.56 0.51 5.21
CA ASP A 19 4.34 -0.94 5.31
C ASP A 19 2.93 -1.24 5.81
N VAL A 20 2.17 -1.98 5.01
CA VAL A 20 0.87 -2.50 5.41
C VAL A 20 1.07 -3.81 6.16
N VAL A 21 0.80 -3.80 7.46
CA VAL A 21 0.90 -5.02 8.30
C VAL A 21 -0.29 -5.95 8.08
N ARG A 22 -1.51 -5.38 8.01
CA ARG A 22 -2.74 -6.15 7.88
C ARG A 22 -3.86 -5.29 7.31
N ILE A 23 -4.69 -5.90 6.46
CA ILE A 23 -5.98 -5.37 6.04
C ILE A 23 -7.05 -6.36 6.50
N SER A 24 -8.17 -5.86 7.02
CA SER A 24 -9.30 -6.69 7.44
C SER A 24 -10.62 -5.98 7.12
N VAL A 25 -11.61 -6.76 6.70
CA VAL A 25 -12.97 -6.27 6.46
C VAL A 25 -13.76 -6.49 7.73
N ILE A 26 -14.40 -5.43 8.24
CA ILE A 26 -15.27 -5.48 9.41
C ILE A 26 -16.71 -5.58 8.89
N PRO A 27 -17.46 -6.65 9.20
CA PRO A 27 -18.87 -6.77 8.85
C PRO A 27 -19.75 -5.85 9.71
N ASP A 28 -20.89 -5.43 9.17
CA ASP A 28 -21.82 -4.51 9.85
C ASP A 28 -22.45 -5.08 11.14
N GLU A 29 -22.38 -6.40 11.34
CA GLU A 29 -22.97 -7.13 12.48
C GLU A 29 -22.01 -7.29 13.67
N GLU A 30 -20.72 -6.96 13.53
CA GLU A 30 -19.77 -7.07 14.64
C GLU A 30 -19.75 -5.78 15.48
N ASP A 31 -20.00 -5.92 16.79
CA ASP A 31 -19.65 -4.92 17.77
C ASP A 31 -18.13 -4.71 17.71
N ALA A 32 -17.71 -3.52 17.29
CA ALA A 32 -16.31 -3.15 17.10
C ALA A 32 -15.54 -3.12 18.45
N LYS A 33 -15.24 -4.30 19.00
CA LYS A 33 -14.34 -4.50 20.15
C LYS A 33 -12.88 -4.53 19.73
N ALA A 34 -12.54 -3.87 18.62
CA ALA A 34 -11.18 -3.87 18.08
C ALA A 34 -10.17 -3.15 19.01
N PHE A 35 -10.65 -2.20 19.83
CA PHE A 35 -9.78 -1.27 20.55
C PHE A 35 -9.96 -1.28 22.08
N ASP A 36 -10.85 -2.11 22.62
CA ASP A 36 -11.15 -2.21 24.07
C ASP A 36 -11.41 -0.84 24.75
N VAL A 37 -12.03 0.09 24.02
CA VAL A 37 -12.43 1.42 24.51
C VAL A 37 -13.91 1.65 24.24
N PRO A 38 -14.58 2.51 25.04
CA PRO A 38 -15.96 2.90 24.78
C PRO A 38 -16.11 3.55 23.41
N LEU A 39 -17.28 3.38 22.80
CA LEU A 39 -17.69 4.09 21.60
C LEU A 39 -18.49 5.33 22.01
N GLU A 40 -18.22 6.46 21.37
CA GLU A 40 -18.93 7.72 21.60
C GLU A 40 -19.33 8.40 20.31
N VAL A 41 -20.41 9.18 20.36
CA VAL A 41 -20.89 9.96 19.21
C VAL A 41 -19.92 11.12 18.97
N HIS A 42 -19.33 11.16 17.78
CA HIS A 42 -18.49 12.25 17.34
C HIS A 42 -19.37 13.38 16.79
N GLU A 43 -19.66 14.36 17.65
CA GLU A 43 -20.57 15.47 17.37
C GLU A 43 -20.24 16.25 16.07
N PRO A 44 -18.96 16.54 15.71
CA PRO A 44 -18.66 17.19 14.43
C PRO A 44 -19.09 16.37 13.20
N THR A 45 -18.93 15.05 13.21
CA THR A 45 -19.36 14.20 12.09
C THR A 45 -20.87 14.04 12.06
N LYS A 46 -21.52 13.96 13.23
CA LYS A 46 -22.98 13.95 13.34
C LYS A 46 -23.61 15.22 12.75
N GLU A 47 -23.00 16.37 12.99
CA GLU A 47 -23.46 17.63 12.40
C GLU A 47 -23.24 17.66 10.87
N ALA A 48 -22.09 17.19 10.39
CA ALA A 48 -21.84 17.06 8.95
C ALA A 48 -22.85 16.12 8.27
N LEU A 49 -23.21 15.00 8.91
CA LEU A 49 -24.24 14.08 8.44
C LEU A 49 -25.62 14.76 8.38
N ARG A 50 -26.00 15.52 9.41
CA ARG A 50 -27.27 16.27 9.41
C ARG A 50 -27.33 17.25 8.24
N GLN A 51 -26.28 18.04 8.04
CA GLN A 51 -26.20 18.99 6.92
C GLN A 51 -26.32 18.30 5.57
N TYR A 52 -25.66 17.15 5.41
CA TYR A 52 -25.76 16.33 4.20
C TYR A 52 -27.18 15.82 3.93
N LEU A 53 -27.88 15.29 4.96
CA LEU A 53 -29.24 14.76 4.80
C LEU A 53 -30.25 15.83 4.40
N VAL A 54 -30.08 17.05 4.90
CA VAL A 54 -30.90 18.21 4.52
C VAL A 54 -30.67 18.56 3.06
N ALA A 55 -29.41 18.66 2.64
CA ALA A 55 -29.05 18.98 1.25
C ALA A 55 -29.56 17.91 0.26
N ASP A 56 -29.54 16.63 0.64
CA ASP A 56 -30.01 15.51 -0.19
C ASP A 56 -31.53 15.28 -0.11
N HIS A 57 -32.30 16.17 0.53
CA HIS A 57 -33.75 16.09 0.70
C HIS A 57 -34.22 14.80 1.42
N ARG A 58 -33.35 14.19 2.23
CA ARG A 58 -33.65 12.97 3.02
C ARG A 58 -34.13 13.28 4.44
N GLY A 59 -34.40 14.54 4.75
CA GLY A 59 -34.90 15.02 6.04
C GLY A 59 -33.80 15.18 7.11
N HIS A 60 -34.22 15.29 8.38
CA HIS A 60 -33.33 15.53 9.53
C HIS A 60 -33.17 14.33 10.48
N ASP A 61 -33.96 13.26 10.31
CA ASP A 61 -33.98 12.16 11.29
C ASP A 61 -32.71 11.32 11.24
N LEU A 62 -32.04 11.21 12.40
CA LEU A 62 -30.97 10.25 12.62
C LEU A 62 -31.59 9.00 13.24
N ASN A 63 -31.71 7.92 12.48
CA ASN A 63 -32.05 6.61 13.03
C ASN A 63 -30.83 5.96 13.69
N ASP A 64 -31.04 4.83 14.37
CA ASP A 64 -29.97 4.10 15.06
C ASP A 64 -28.81 3.73 14.11
N ASP A 65 -29.11 3.36 12.86
CA ASP A 65 -28.10 3.05 11.84
C ASP A 65 -27.21 4.26 11.50
N ARG A 66 -27.81 5.45 11.37
CA ARG A 66 -27.08 6.71 11.10
C ARG A 66 -26.25 7.14 12.30
N LEU A 67 -26.70 6.87 13.53
CA LEU A 67 -25.92 7.12 14.74
C LEU A 67 -24.68 6.22 14.78
N ARG A 68 -24.78 4.95 14.37
CA ARG A 68 -23.61 4.05 14.29
C ARG A 68 -22.52 4.60 13.36
N MET A 69 -22.89 5.26 12.26
CA MET A 69 -21.93 5.86 11.30
C MET A 69 -21.12 7.04 11.88
N VAL A 70 -21.58 7.62 12.99
CA VAL A 70 -20.93 8.77 13.65
C VAL A 70 -20.50 8.43 15.07
N THR A 71 -20.50 7.15 15.43
CA THR A 71 -20.06 6.67 16.75
C THR A 71 -18.68 6.03 16.60
N PHE A 72 -17.67 6.59 17.26
CA PHE A 72 -16.26 6.20 17.10
C PHE A 72 -15.63 5.77 18.43
N PRO A 73 -14.53 5.00 18.40
CA PRO A 73 -13.74 4.70 19.59
C PRO A 73 -13.22 5.96 20.28
N GLN A 74 -13.31 6.02 21.60
CA GLN A 74 -12.72 7.11 22.38
C GLN A 74 -11.22 7.26 22.12
N GLY A 75 -10.77 8.51 21.96
CA GLY A 75 -9.37 8.83 21.69
C GLY A 75 -8.92 8.60 20.24
N CYS A 76 -9.84 8.35 19.31
CA CYS A 76 -9.52 8.31 17.89
C CYS A 76 -9.27 9.72 17.31
N ASP A 77 -8.42 9.77 16.29
CA ASP A 77 -8.30 10.91 15.38
C ASP A 77 -9.36 10.77 14.26
N VAL A 78 -9.91 11.90 13.82
CA VAL A 78 -10.88 11.95 12.71
C VAL A 78 -10.30 12.79 11.59
N LEU A 79 -10.00 12.16 10.45
CA LEU A 79 -9.50 12.87 9.27
C LEU A 79 -10.68 13.25 8.38
N THR A 80 -10.78 14.55 8.10
CA THR A 80 -11.81 15.09 7.21
C THR A 80 -11.56 14.68 5.77
N THR A 81 -12.63 14.50 5.00
CA THR A 81 -12.54 14.19 3.57
C THR A 81 -13.38 15.15 2.78
N SER A 82 -13.36 15.03 1.45
CA SER A 82 -14.24 15.79 0.56
C SER A 82 -15.73 15.45 0.71
N THR A 83 -16.09 14.47 1.54
CA THR A 83 -17.46 14.11 1.88
C THR A 83 -17.68 14.23 3.39
N TRP A 84 -18.93 14.15 3.85
CA TRP A 84 -19.23 14.14 5.29
C TRP A 84 -18.65 12.90 6.01
N VAL A 85 -18.35 11.82 5.28
CA VAL A 85 -17.77 10.59 5.82
C VAL A 85 -16.28 10.82 6.13
N PRO A 86 -15.82 10.64 7.38
CA PRO A 86 -14.42 10.81 7.73
C PRO A 86 -13.63 9.50 7.61
N ILE A 87 -12.29 9.60 7.66
CA ILE A 87 -11.44 8.46 8.01
C ILE A 87 -11.27 8.46 9.53
N VAL A 88 -11.64 7.37 10.19
CA VAL A 88 -11.37 7.19 11.62
C VAL A 88 -10.00 6.57 11.76
N LYS A 89 -9.12 7.20 12.53
CA LYS A 89 -7.75 6.75 12.78
C LYS A 89 -7.58 6.48 14.26
N MET A 90 -7.17 5.27 14.61
CA MET A 90 -6.81 4.88 15.96
C MET A 90 -5.36 4.42 15.95
N GLN A 91 -4.45 5.24 16.47
CA GLN A 91 -3.00 4.99 16.38
C GLN A 91 -2.55 4.77 14.93
N ASN A 92 -2.11 3.55 14.58
CA ASN A 92 -1.71 3.13 13.23
C ASN A 92 -2.81 2.39 12.45
N VAL A 93 -4.03 2.33 12.97
CA VAL A 93 -5.19 1.69 12.34
C VAL A 93 -6.08 2.75 11.69
N TYR A 94 -6.42 2.55 10.43
CA TYR A 94 -7.29 3.44 9.66
C TYR A 94 -8.55 2.68 9.23
N VAL A 95 -9.72 3.25 9.54
CA VAL A 95 -11.02 2.73 9.13
C VAL A 95 -11.48 3.50 7.89
N LEU A 96 -11.71 2.75 6.82
CA LEU A 96 -12.01 3.26 5.48
C LEU A 96 -13.33 2.65 5.00
N PRO A 97 -14.07 3.31 4.11
CA PRO A 97 -15.31 2.77 3.58
C PRO A 97 -15.06 1.57 2.67
N GLY A 98 -16.02 0.65 2.63
CA GLY A 98 -15.97 -0.50 1.72
C GLY A 98 -16.16 -0.13 0.23
N ILE A 99 -16.71 1.05 -0.08
CA ILE A 99 -16.97 1.48 -1.47
C ILE A 99 -15.64 1.92 -2.12
N PRO A 100 -15.15 1.22 -3.18
CA PRO A 100 -13.82 1.46 -3.72
C PRO A 100 -13.56 2.90 -4.18
N ARG A 101 -14.54 3.51 -4.87
CA ARG A 101 -14.40 4.87 -5.37
C ARG A 101 -14.25 5.88 -4.23
N LEU A 102 -15.03 5.69 -3.16
CA LEU A 102 -15.01 6.59 -2.01
C LEU A 102 -13.71 6.43 -1.22
N MET A 103 -13.26 5.19 -0.99
CA MET A 103 -12.01 4.91 -0.29
C MET A 103 -10.80 5.55 -0.98
N LYS A 104 -10.70 5.41 -2.32
CA LYS A 104 -9.65 6.06 -3.12
C LYS A 104 -9.64 7.57 -2.92
N GLN A 105 -10.79 8.22 -3.11
CA GLN A 105 -10.95 9.66 -2.96
C GLN A 105 -10.54 10.15 -1.56
N MET A 106 -10.94 9.42 -0.51
CA MET A 106 -10.64 9.78 0.87
C MET A 106 -9.15 9.70 1.18
N ILE A 107 -8.48 8.65 0.70
CA ILE A 107 -7.03 8.46 0.88
C ILE A 107 -6.23 9.49 0.07
N GLU A 108 -6.60 9.70 -1.19
CA GLU A 108 -5.93 10.67 -2.07
C GLU A 108 -6.04 12.10 -1.54
N SER A 109 -7.13 12.43 -0.84
CA SER A 109 -7.31 13.72 -0.17
C SER A 109 -6.52 13.86 1.15
N ASN A 110 -6.03 12.74 1.70
CA ASN A 110 -5.32 12.68 2.99
C ASN A 110 -3.89 12.13 2.84
N VAL A 111 -3.29 12.31 1.66
CA VAL A 111 -1.97 11.77 1.31
C VAL A 111 -0.88 12.06 2.35
N ASP A 112 -0.92 13.22 2.99
CA ASP A 112 0.10 13.65 3.96
C ASP A 112 0.10 12.81 5.25
N HIS A 113 -1.02 12.14 5.57
CA HIS A 113 -1.11 11.20 6.68
C HIS A 113 -0.45 9.85 6.38
N PHE A 114 -0.24 9.54 5.09
CA PHE A 114 0.32 8.28 4.63
C PHE A 114 1.73 8.49 4.10
N LYS A 115 2.66 8.87 4.97
CA LYS A 115 4.06 9.09 4.60
C LYS A 115 4.98 8.21 5.43
N GLY A 116 5.58 7.23 4.77
CA GLY A 116 6.58 6.36 5.35
C GLY A 116 7.98 6.71 4.88
N ILE A 117 8.89 5.75 4.97
CA ILE A 117 10.28 5.91 4.54
C ILE A 117 10.33 5.62 3.03
N PRO A 118 10.76 6.57 2.18
CA PRO A 118 10.84 6.37 0.75
C PRO A 118 11.55 5.06 0.39
N ILE A 119 11.01 4.36 -0.60
CA ILE A 119 11.58 3.11 -1.10
C ILE A 119 12.30 3.44 -2.39
N HIS A 120 13.58 3.11 -2.44
CA HIS A 120 14.36 3.17 -3.65
C HIS A 120 14.25 1.84 -4.40
N GLN A 121 14.11 1.90 -5.71
CA GLN A 121 14.05 0.74 -6.60
C GLN A 121 15.10 0.85 -7.70
N ALA A 122 15.69 -0.27 -8.09
CA ALA A 122 16.45 -0.39 -9.32
C ALA A 122 16.11 -1.73 -10.02
N ILE A 123 16.26 -1.76 -11.34
CA ILE A 123 15.98 -2.95 -12.14
C ILE A 123 17.20 -3.32 -12.98
N ALA A 124 17.66 -4.57 -12.83
CA ALA A 124 18.66 -5.19 -13.67
C ALA A 124 18.04 -6.33 -14.48
N ARG A 125 18.63 -6.65 -15.63
CA ARG A 125 18.20 -7.75 -16.50
C ARG A 125 19.38 -8.62 -16.91
N THR A 126 19.10 -9.89 -17.18
CA THR A 126 20.11 -10.86 -17.64
C THR A 126 19.52 -11.83 -18.65
N LYS A 127 20.39 -12.38 -19.50
CA LYS A 127 20.13 -13.54 -20.37
C LYS A 127 20.31 -14.87 -19.64
N LYS A 128 20.73 -14.88 -18.37
CA LYS A 128 20.81 -16.10 -17.57
C LYS A 128 19.44 -16.58 -17.09
N LEU A 129 19.35 -17.87 -16.77
CA LEU A 129 18.19 -18.49 -16.15
C LEU A 129 18.21 -18.27 -14.63
N GLU A 130 17.03 -18.30 -14.01
CA GLU A 130 16.89 -18.01 -12.57
C GLU A 130 17.78 -18.91 -11.68
N GLY A 131 17.84 -20.20 -12.02
CA GLY A 131 18.66 -21.15 -11.26
C GLY A 131 20.15 -20.82 -11.23
N SER A 132 20.69 -20.17 -12.27
CA SER A 132 22.12 -19.83 -12.33
C SER A 132 22.47 -18.52 -11.64
N ILE A 133 21.49 -17.66 -11.37
CA ILE A 133 21.70 -16.37 -10.68
C ILE A 133 21.31 -16.40 -9.21
N ALA A 134 20.53 -17.41 -8.77
CA ALA A 134 20.04 -17.48 -7.39
C ALA A 134 21.16 -17.52 -6.34
N ALA A 135 22.21 -18.33 -6.53
CA ALA A 135 23.33 -18.40 -5.60
C ALA A 135 24.17 -17.10 -5.56
N PRO A 136 24.58 -16.52 -6.70
CA PRO A 136 25.23 -15.20 -6.73
C PRO A 136 24.40 -14.09 -6.07
N LEU A 137 23.09 -14.01 -6.36
CA LEU A 137 22.22 -13.00 -5.74
C LEU A 137 22.07 -13.18 -4.23
N LYS A 138 22.07 -14.43 -3.73
CA LYS A 138 22.09 -14.68 -2.28
C LYS A 138 23.37 -14.16 -1.61
N ALA A 139 24.51 -14.21 -2.29
CA ALA A 139 25.74 -13.64 -1.78
C ALA A 139 25.64 -12.10 -1.70
N VAL A 140 25.11 -11.46 -2.74
CA VAL A 140 24.86 -10.00 -2.72
C VAL A 140 23.89 -9.62 -1.61
N ALA A 141 22.77 -10.34 -1.46
CA ALA A 141 21.81 -10.08 -0.39
C ALA A 141 22.41 -10.23 1.03
N LYS A 142 23.43 -11.09 1.18
CA LYS A 142 24.16 -11.23 2.45
C LYS A 142 25.07 -10.03 2.73
N ASP A 143 25.71 -9.49 1.69
CA ASP A 143 26.59 -8.32 1.81
C ASP A 143 25.79 -7.01 1.98
N PHE A 144 24.55 -6.98 1.51
CA PHE A 144 23.64 -5.83 1.58
C PHE A 144 22.31 -6.19 2.26
N PRO A 145 22.28 -6.41 3.59
CA PRO A 145 21.10 -6.91 4.30
C PRO A 145 19.89 -5.95 4.31
N SER A 146 20.11 -4.66 4.05
CA SER A 146 19.06 -3.65 3.90
C SER A 146 18.41 -3.65 2.51
N VAL A 147 18.98 -4.37 1.55
CA VAL A 147 18.52 -4.44 0.16
C VAL A 147 17.78 -5.75 -0.07
N MET A 148 16.49 -5.66 -0.36
CA MET A 148 15.70 -6.79 -0.82
C MET A 148 15.93 -7.01 -2.31
N ILE A 149 16.14 -8.27 -2.71
CA ILE A 149 16.40 -8.64 -4.10
C ILE A 149 15.38 -9.69 -4.53
N GLY A 150 14.60 -9.40 -5.57
CA GLY A 150 13.66 -10.33 -6.20
C GLY A 150 14.08 -10.67 -7.63
N SER A 151 13.89 -11.92 -8.05
CA SER A 151 14.10 -12.40 -9.42
C SER A 151 12.79 -12.83 -10.06
N TYR A 152 12.56 -12.43 -11.31
CA TYR A 152 11.32 -12.69 -12.04
C TYR A 152 11.61 -13.13 -13.48
N VAL A 153 11.18 -14.33 -13.85
CA VAL A 153 11.34 -14.85 -15.22
C VAL A 153 10.51 -14.03 -16.21
N ASN A 154 11.06 -13.79 -17.39
CA ASN A 154 10.33 -13.14 -18.49
C ASN A 154 9.27 -14.10 -19.06
N LEU A 155 8.02 -13.92 -18.59
CA LEU A 155 6.86 -14.65 -19.10
C LEU A 155 6.17 -13.95 -20.29
N LYS A 156 6.57 -12.71 -20.62
CA LYS A 156 5.98 -11.98 -21.77
C LYS A 156 6.46 -12.51 -23.12
N GLU A 157 7.58 -13.21 -23.13
CA GLU A 157 8.20 -13.81 -24.30
C GLU A 157 8.30 -15.34 -24.14
N ASP A 158 7.31 -15.95 -23.50
CA ASP A 158 7.26 -17.40 -23.24
C ASP A 158 7.35 -18.26 -24.51
N ASN A 159 6.76 -17.78 -25.60
CA ASN A 159 6.77 -18.38 -26.93
C ASN A 159 8.08 -18.17 -27.71
N VAL A 160 9.01 -17.39 -27.16
CA VAL A 160 10.32 -17.12 -27.74
C VAL A 160 11.35 -18.02 -27.06
N ALA A 161 12.25 -18.62 -27.84
CA ALA A 161 13.37 -19.39 -27.30
C ALA A 161 14.22 -18.52 -26.36
N PHE A 162 14.72 -19.09 -25.27
CA PHE A 162 15.46 -18.34 -24.23
C PHE A 162 16.66 -17.54 -24.77
N GLU A 163 17.29 -18.01 -25.85
CA GLU A 163 18.40 -17.31 -26.52
C GLU A 163 17.97 -16.01 -27.22
N ASP A 164 16.75 -16.00 -27.76
CA ASP A 164 16.21 -14.90 -28.56
C ASP A 164 15.43 -13.86 -27.73
N ARG A 165 15.02 -14.21 -26.50
CA ARG A 165 14.29 -13.29 -25.60
C ARG A 165 15.08 -12.02 -25.30
N ALA A 166 14.46 -10.85 -25.19
CA ALA A 166 15.16 -9.61 -24.82
C ALA A 166 15.92 -9.77 -23.49
N TYR A 167 15.34 -10.49 -22.54
CA TYR A 167 15.95 -10.93 -21.29
C TYR A 167 15.25 -12.19 -20.80
N ASN A 168 15.94 -12.98 -19.98
CA ASN A 168 15.39 -14.20 -19.40
C ASN A 168 14.89 -13.97 -17.97
N VAL A 169 15.60 -13.17 -17.19
CA VAL A 169 15.23 -12.83 -15.82
C VAL A 169 15.42 -11.34 -15.58
N GLN A 170 14.41 -10.72 -14.95
CA GLN A 170 14.47 -9.39 -14.38
C GLN A 170 14.78 -9.52 -12.88
N VAL A 171 15.75 -8.75 -12.40
CA VAL A 171 16.11 -8.65 -11.00
C VAL A 171 15.72 -7.26 -10.52
N THR A 172 14.89 -7.20 -9.48
CA THR A 172 14.47 -5.94 -8.88
C THR A 172 15.05 -5.83 -7.48
N LEU A 173 15.70 -4.70 -7.23
CA LEU A 173 16.28 -4.35 -5.94
C LEU A 173 15.39 -3.30 -5.27
N TYR A 174 15.17 -3.45 -3.96
CA TYR A 174 14.44 -2.50 -3.13
C TYR A 174 15.25 -2.17 -1.88
N SER A 175 15.31 -0.90 -1.50
CA SER A 175 15.88 -0.49 -0.20
C SER A 175 15.27 0.80 0.29
N ARG A 176 15.18 0.95 1.62
CA ARG A 176 14.89 2.24 2.26
C ARG A 176 16.10 3.14 2.41
N VAL A 177 17.28 2.60 2.15
CA VAL A 177 18.55 3.29 2.24
C VAL A 177 19.09 3.47 0.83
N GLY A 178 18.98 4.70 0.31
CA GLY A 178 19.38 5.01 -1.06
C GLY A 178 20.85 4.71 -1.37
N ASP A 179 21.73 4.89 -0.39
CA ASP A 179 23.16 4.60 -0.57
C ASP A 179 23.43 3.10 -0.67
N ASP A 180 22.73 2.28 0.10
CA ASP A 180 22.90 0.82 0.09
C ASP A 180 22.47 0.22 -1.25
N ILE A 181 21.34 0.67 -1.82
CA ILE A 181 20.91 0.19 -3.15
C ILE A 181 21.85 0.68 -4.26
N ARG A 182 22.37 1.91 -4.17
CA ARG A 182 23.39 2.41 -5.11
C ARG A 182 24.67 1.59 -5.05
N ALA A 183 25.06 1.13 -3.87
CA ALA A 183 26.21 0.25 -3.69
C ALA A 183 25.93 -1.20 -4.13
N ALA A 184 24.72 -1.70 -3.90
CA ALA A 184 24.34 -3.08 -4.23
C ALA A 184 24.08 -3.30 -5.73
N LEU A 185 23.58 -2.29 -6.46
CA LEU A 185 23.20 -2.43 -7.87
C LEU A 185 24.35 -2.91 -8.76
N PRO A 186 25.57 -2.31 -8.72
CA PRO A 186 26.71 -2.82 -9.50
C PRO A 186 27.08 -4.26 -9.14
N ALA A 187 27.02 -4.63 -7.86
CA ALA A 187 27.32 -5.98 -7.39
C ALA A 187 26.30 -6.99 -7.90
N ALA A 188 25.00 -6.65 -7.88
CA ALA A 188 23.93 -7.48 -8.40
C ALA A 188 24.05 -7.65 -9.93
N VAL A 189 24.33 -6.58 -10.67
CA VAL A 189 24.53 -6.61 -12.13
C VAL A 189 25.71 -7.52 -12.50
N ALA A 190 26.82 -7.42 -11.78
CA ALA A 190 27.98 -8.29 -11.98
C ALA A 190 27.65 -9.76 -11.64
N ALA A 191 26.95 -10.01 -10.52
CA ALA A 191 26.57 -11.34 -10.07
C ALA A 191 25.69 -12.10 -11.07
N ILE A 192 24.84 -11.38 -11.82
CA ILE A 192 23.96 -11.97 -12.83
C ILE A 192 24.52 -11.91 -14.25
N GLU A 193 25.74 -11.37 -14.42
CA GLU A 193 26.33 -11.05 -15.73
C GLU A 193 25.33 -10.31 -16.63
N GLY A 194 24.68 -9.30 -16.07
CA GLY A 194 23.56 -8.59 -16.67
C GLY A 194 23.88 -7.14 -17.00
N TRP A 195 22.82 -6.35 -17.15
CA TRP A 195 22.89 -4.92 -17.35
C TRP A 195 21.80 -4.20 -16.56
N VAL A 196 22.01 -2.91 -16.29
CA VAL A 196 21.00 -2.04 -15.68
C VAL A 196 19.92 -1.74 -16.72
N HIS A 197 18.66 -1.98 -16.36
CA HIS A 197 17.50 -1.58 -17.16
C HIS A 197 16.90 -0.26 -16.66
N GLU A 198 16.75 -0.13 -15.34
CA GLU A 198 16.31 1.09 -14.66
C GLU A 198 17.28 1.35 -13.51
N ASP A 199 17.83 2.56 -13.44
CA ASP A 199 18.75 2.96 -12.36
C ASP A 199 17.96 3.23 -11.06
N VAL A 200 18.66 3.62 -10.00
CA VAL A 200 18.06 3.85 -8.68
C VAL A 200 17.11 5.06 -8.72
N GLU A 201 15.81 4.76 -8.64
CA GLU A 201 14.73 5.75 -8.55
C GLU A 201 13.99 5.63 -7.22
N VAL A 202 13.30 6.70 -6.81
CA VAL A 202 12.35 6.63 -5.70
C VAL A 202 11.02 6.10 -6.25
N ALA A 203 10.57 4.97 -5.73
CA ALA A 203 9.35 4.28 -6.13
C ALA A 203 8.06 4.97 -5.65
#